data_AF-A0A937PWN7-F1
#
_entry.id   AF-A0A937PWN7-F1
#
_cell.length_a   1.000
_cell.length_b   1.000
_cell.length_c   1.000
_cell.angle_alpha   90.00
_cell.angle_beta   90.00
_cell.angle_gamma   90.00
#
_symmetry.space_group_name_H-M   'P 1'
#
loop_
_entity.id
_entity.type
_entity.pdbx_description
1 polymer ?
#
loop_
_entity_poly.entity_id
_entity_poly.type
_entity_poly.pdbx_seq_one_letter_code
_entity_poly.pdbx_strand_id
1 'polypeptide(L)'
;MIRFRCPNCESQMEVDESFAGRPARCPTCGSDLKVPAHGEPAGGGARQAPVPGAARITVGGEEVAVVPPIEIMAIVSLACVGLSVVLFLLAGFTKFVTPPWAVGALLGALVALLGAIVGVPAYHSVRRSKGRRRGRTHALISMAAGGGLFLVLLVFALVGFARDIWLRPTCEQNLKQIHIALRQYADRHSGAFPASLETLASEGYLASADWLTCPAYKVPMGQNTYILTPRINIQLKRPNGTPWWPADTLLVSDGPPYGAHRDGAVRILLLDGSVNAVPTGQWAAYQKGQSQQWSHTLWEMREAGIQVEPPKGATPAAPGAAGEQAPAKEGAS
;
A
#
# COMPACT_ATOMS: atom_id res chain seq x y z
N MET A 1 -12.17 -55.76 62.05
CA MET A 1 -11.32 -55.26 60.94
C MET A 1 -12.21 -54.66 59.86
N ILE A 2 -11.85 -53.50 59.30
CA ILE A 2 -12.59 -52.83 58.21
C ILE A 2 -11.86 -53.03 56.89
N ARG A 3 -12.56 -53.60 55.90
CA ARG A 3 -12.04 -53.78 54.53
C ARG A 3 -12.72 -52.80 53.58
N PHE A 4 -11.93 -52.00 52.88
CA PHE A 4 -12.44 -51.05 51.88
C PHE A 4 -11.42 -50.86 50.75
N ARG A 5 -11.84 -50.21 49.64
CA ARG A 5 -10.97 -49.92 48.49
C ARG A 5 -10.58 -48.45 48.46
N CYS A 6 -9.34 -48.16 48.07
CA CYS A 6 -8.91 -46.79 47.81
C CYS A 6 -9.71 -46.20 46.63
N PRO A 7 -10.34 -45.02 46.75
CA PRO A 7 -11.11 -44.43 45.65
C PRO A 7 -10.25 -43.95 44.47
N ASN A 8 -8.92 -43.86 44.64
CA ASN A 8 -8.01 -43.34 43.61
C ASN A 8 -7.33 -44.46 42.80
N CYS A 9 -6.87 -45.53 43.47
CA CYS A 9 -6.16 -46.64 42.80
C CYS A 9 -6.84 -48.01 42.97
N GLU A 10 -8.00 -48.06 43.62
CA GLU A 10 -8.82 -49.26 43.84
C GLU A 10 -8.18 -50.40 44.64
N SER A 11 -6.99 -50.20 45.22
CA SER A 11 -6.35 -51.22 46.06
C SER A 11 -7.19 -51.54 47.30
N GLN A 12 -7.37 -52.83 47.59
CA GLN A 12 -8.03 -53.29 48.81
C GLN A 12 -7.12 -53.07 50.01
N MET A 13 -7.65 -52.46 51.06
CA MET A 13 -6.95 -52.24 52.31
C MET A 13 -7.78 -52.79 53.46
N GLU A 14 -7.09 -53.34 54.45
CA GLU A 14 -7.65 -53.82 55.70
C GLU A 14 -7.02 -53.04 56.85
N VAL A 15 -7.84 -52.36 57.64
CA VAL A 15 -7.39 -51.58 58.79
C VAL A 15 -8.18 -51.98 60.03
N ASP A 16 -7.57 -51.77 61.19
CA ASP A 16 -8.21 -52.04 62.47
C ASP A 16 -9.42 -51.11 62.68
N GLU A 17 -10.43 -51.59 63.41
CA GLU A 17 -11.68 -50.87 63.68
C GLU A 17 -11.45 -49.57 64.45
N SER A 18 -10.37 -49.50 65.23
CA SER A 18 -9.93 -48.29 65.92
C SER A 18 -9.62 -47.10 64.98
N PHE A 19 -9.41 -47.35 63.68
CA PHE A 19 -9.18 -46.32 62.66
C PHE A 19 -10.45 -45.86 61.94
N ALA A 20 -11.62 -46.40 62.27
CA ALA A 20 -12.89 -46.00 61.68
C ALA A 20 -13.11 -44.48 61.77
N GLY A 21 -13.44 -43.85 60.64
CA GLY A 21 -13.67 -42.41 60.54
C GLY A 21 -12.42 -41.52 60.56
N ARG A 22 -11.21 -42.08 60.75
CA ARG A 22 -9.96 -41.31 60.78
C ARG A 22 -9.36 -41.15 59.37
N PRO A 23 -8.58 -40.09 59.12
CA PRO A 23 -7.80 -39.98 57.89
C PRO A 23 -6.66 -41.02 57.91
N ALA A 24 -6.44 -41.67 56.78
CA ALA A 24 -5.36 -42.61 56.52
C ALA A 24 -4.75 -42.33 55.15
N ARG A 25 -3.54 -42.81 54.91
CA ARG A 25 -2.85 -42.65 53.63
C ARG A 25 -2.75 -44.00 52.92
N CYS A 26 -3.13 -44.06 51.65
CA CYS A 26 -3.07 -45.31 50.89
C CYS A 26 -1.61 -45.75 50.71
N PRO A 27 -1.22 -46.99 51.06
CA PRO A 27 0.15 -47.47 50.89
C PRO A 27 0.51 -47.72 49.42
N THR A 28 -0.47 -47.83 48.52
CA THR A 28 -0.24 -48.10 47.09
C THR A 28 -0.01 -46.81 46.29
N CYS A 29 -0.82 -45.76 46.50
CA CYS A 29 -0.74 -44.53 45.70
C CYS A 29 -0.43 -43.26 46.52
N GLY A 30 -0.37 -43.35 47.84
CA GLY A 30 -0.05 -42.21 48.72
C GLY A 30 -1.17 -41.19 48.93
N SER A 31 -2.37 -41.40 48.37
CA SER A 31 -3.48 -40.45 48.55
C SER A 31 -4.04 -40.49 49.98
N ASP A 32 -4.34 -39.31 50.52
CA ASP A 32 -5.05 -39.18 51.81
C ASP A 32 -6.53 -39.51 51.62
N LEU A 33 -7.08 -40.37 52.47
CA LEU A 33 -8.45 -40.87 52.41
C LEU A 33 -9.03 -41.02 53.81
N LYS A 34 -10.36 -41.05 53.94
CA LYS A 34 -11.03 -41.24 55.23
C LYS A 34 -11.53 -42.68 55.34
N VAL A 35 -11.15 -43.38 56.41
CA VAL A 35 -11.62 -44.75 56.67
C VAL A 35 -13.13 -44.70 57.00
N PRO A 36 -13.98 -45.58 56.43
CA PRO A 36 -15.42 -45.60 56.73
C PRO A 36 -15.70 -45.81 58.23
N ALA A 37 -16.74 -45.18 58.77
CA ALA A 37 -17.20 -45.41 60.14
C ALA A 37 -18.06 -46.68 60.24
N HIS A 38 -18.05 -47.37 61.39
CA HIS A 38 -18.86 -48.59 61.59
C HIS A 38 -20.35 -48.33 61.36
N GLY A 39 -20.96 -49.11 60.48
CA GLY A 39 -22.41 -49.07 60.20
C GLY A 39 -22.83 -48.08 59.11
N GLU A 40 -21.91 -47.30 58.54
CA GLU A 40 -22.21 -46.49 57.36
C GLU A 40 -22.03 -47.39 56.11
N PRO A 41 -23.12 -47.77 55.40
CA PRO A 41 -23.00 -48.56 54.19
C PRO A 41 -22.09 -47.79 53.24
N ALA A 42 -21.02 -48.42 52.74
CA ALA A 42 -20.01 -47.82 51.88
C ALA A 42 -20.68 -46.98 50.79
N GLY A 43 -20.83 -45.68 51.07
CA GLY A 43 -21.74 -44.82 50.36
C GLY A 43 -21.26 -44.70 48.92
N GLY A 44 -22.08 -45.19 48.00
CA GLY A 44 -21.87 -45.04 46.57
C GLY A 44 -21.45 -43.62 46.31
N GLY A 45 -20.22 -43.46 45.78
CA GLY A 45 -19.57 -42.18 45.62
C GLY A 45 -20.54 -41.16 45.10
N ALA A 46 -20.66 -40.04 45.82
CA ALA A 46 -21.46 -38.90 45.41
C ALA A 46 -21.13 -38.63 43.94
N ARG A 47 -22.06 -39.02 43.07
CA ARG A 47 -21.98 -38.87 41.62
C ARG A 47 -21.85 -37.38 41.41
N GLN A 48 -20.62 -36.89 41.21
CA GLN A 48 -20.36 -35.47 40.99
C GLN A 48 -21.30 -35.05 39.88
N ALA A 49 -22.21 -34.13 40.21
CA ALA A 49 -23.18 -33.62 39.26
C ALA A 49 -22.39 -33.15 38.02
N PRO A 50 -22.76 -33.63 36.82
CA PRO A 50 -21.99 -33.35 35.62
C PRO A 50 -21.85 -31.85 35.46
N VAL A 51 -20.61 -31.36 35.49
CA VAL A 51 -20.28 -29.95 35.25
C VAL A 51 -20.85 -29.60 33.87
N PRO A 52 -21.83 -28.69 33.78
CA PRO A 52 -22.51 -28.40 32.52
C PRO A 52 -21.53 -27.83 31.49
N GLY A 53 -21.18 -28.62 30.46
CA GLY A 53 -20.50 -28.12 29.27
C GLY A 53 -19.18 -28.78 28.86
N ALA A 54 -18.68 -29.79 29.60
CA ALA A 54 -17.55 -30.59 29.14
C ALA A 54 -18.00 -31.63 28.12
N ALA A 55 -17.52 -31.53 26.88
CA ALA A 55 -17.73 -32.56 25.86
C ALA A 55 -16.82 -33.75 26.19
N ARG A 56 -17.39 -34.94 26.36
CA ARG A 56 -16.63 -36.18 26.57
C ARG A 56 -16.47 -36.89 25.24
N ILE A 57 -15.24 -37.29 24.92
CA ILE A 57 -14.92 -38.10 23.74
C ILE A 57 -14.29 -39.38 24.26
N THR A 58 -14.83 -40.52 23.88
CA THR A 58 -14.29 -41.83 24.27
C THR A 58 -13.21 -42.22 23.27
N VAL A 59 -11.96 -42.31 23.71
CA VAL A 59 -10.83 -42.77 22.89
C VAL A 59 -10.26 -44.01 23.57
N GLY A 60 -10.39 -45.18 22.94
CA GLY A 60 -9.91 -46.44 23.51
C GLY A 60 -10.69 -46.96 24.72
N GLY A 61 -11.94 -46.53 24.92
CA GLY A 61 -12.76 -46.92 26.07
C GLY A 61 -12.58 -46.03 27.31
N GLU A 62 -11.66 -45.07 27.27
CA GLU A 62 -11.46 -44.08 28.32
C GLU A 62 -12.19 -42.77 27.95
N GLU A 63 -13.05 -42.27 28.85
CA GLU A 63 -13.74 -40.99 28.67
C GLU A 63 -12.82 -39.83 29.08
N VAL A 64 -12.20 -39.18 28.10
CA VAL A 64 -11.38 -37.99 28.34
C VAL A 64 -12.25 -36.73 28.21
N ALA A 65 -12.26 -35.90 29.24
CA ALA A 65 -12.91 -34.60 29.23
C ALA A 65 -12.05 -33.60 28.44
N VAL A 66 -12.46 -33.30 27.20
CA VAL A 66 -11.76 -32.33 26.36
C VAL A 66 -12.31 -30.94 26.67
N VAL A 67 -11.55 -30.13 27.41
CA VAL A 67 -11.82 -28.70 27.56
C VAL A 67 -11.28 -28.01 26.30
N PRO A 68 -12.14 -27.49 25.39
CA PRO A 68 -11.64 -26.86 24.18
C PRO A 68 -10.92 -25.55 24.56
N PRO A 69 -9.68 -25.32 24.11
CA PRO A 69 -8.88 -24.13 24.45
C PRO A 69 -9.34 -22.91 23.64
N ILE A 70 -10.61 -22.54 23.77
CA ILE A 70 -11.24 -21.46 23.01
C ILE A 70 -10.62 -20.10 23.39
N GLU A 71 -10.21 -19.92 24.64
CA GLU A 71 -9.57 -18.69 25.10
C GLU A 71 -8.21 -18.46 24.43
N ILE A 72 -7.40 -19.52 24.30
CA ILE A 72 -6.08 -19.43 23.65
C ILE A 72 -6.25 -19.10 22.17
N MET A 73 -7.18 -19.76 21.48
CA MET A 73 -7.46 -19.51 20.06
C MET A 73 -7.94 -18.06 19.80
N ALA A 74 -8.75 -17.50 20.69
CA ALA A 74 -9.22 -16.12 20.59
C ALA A 74 -8.08 -15.09 20.77
N ILE A 75 -7.21 -15.31 21.76
CA ILE A 75 -6.05 -14.43 22.02
C ILE A 75 -5.08 -14.47 20.83
N VAL A 76 -4.79 -15.65 20.31
CA VAL A 76 -3.91 -15.82 19.14
C VAL A 76 -4.48 -15.10 17.91
N SER A 77 -5.80 -15.24 17.68
CA SER A 77 -6.46 -14.55 16.56
C SER A 77 -6.37 -13.03 16.67
N LEU A 78 -6.61 -12.47 17.87
CA LEU A 78 -6.54 -11.04 18.10
C LEU A 78 -5.10 -10.50 17.93
N ALA A 79 -4.10 -11.25 18.41
CA ALA A 79 -2.69 -10.91 18.25
C ALA A 79 -2.27 -10.92 16.78
N CYS A 80 -2.71 -11.91 15.99
CA CYS A 80 -2.43 -11.96 14.55
C CYS A 80 -3.05 -10.77 13.80
N VAL A 81 -4.28 -10.38 14.13
CA VAL A 81 -4.93 -9.20 13.52
C VAL A 81 -4.18 -7.92 13.88
N GLY A 82 -3.85 -7.74 15.17
CA GLY A 82 -3.08 -6.59 15.64
C GLY A 82 -1.71 -6.47 14.97
N LEU A 83 -0.97 -7.58 14.89
CA LEU A 83 0.33 -7.61 14.23
C LEU A 83 0.23 -7.31 12.73
N SER A 84 -0.81 -7.81 12.05
CA SER A 84 -1.05 -7.54 10.63
C SER A 84 -1.28 -6.06 10.34
N VAL A 85 -2.04 -5.37 11.21
CA VAL A 85 -2.27 -3.92 11.10
C VAL A 85 -0.97 -3.14 11.31
N VAL A 86 -0.18 -3.49 12.33
CA VAL A 86 1.11 -2.83 12.61
C VAL A 86 2.08 -3.03 11.44
N LEU A 87 2.20 -4.24 10.91
CA LEU A 87 3.06 -4.53 9.75
C LEU A 87 2.59 -3.78 8.50
N PHE A 88 1.28 -3.63 8.28
CA PHE A 88 0.74 -2.85 7.17
C PHE A 88 1.10 -1.37 7.29
N LEU A 89 0.98 -0.79 8.49
CA LEU A 89 1.37 0.59 8.74
C LEU A 89 2.88 0.76 8.51
N LEU A 90 3.72 -0.10 9.08
CA LEU A 90 5.17 -0.03 8.93
C LEU A 90 5.62 -0.23 7.46
N ALA A 91 5.02 -1.16 6.73
CA ALA A 91 5.33 -1.40 5.32
C ALA A 91 4.83 -0.26 4.41
N GLY A 92 3.64 0.28 4.68
CA GLY A 92 3.08 1.43 3.97
C GLY A 92 3.92 2.70 4.15
N PHE A 93 4.65 2.82 5.27
CA PHE A 93 5.56 3.93 5.51
C PHE A 93 6.95 3.74 4.89
N THR A 94 7.43 2.50 4.67
CA THR A 94 8.86 2.29 4.47
C THR A 94 9.36 2.46 3.05
N LYS A 95 8.86 1.81 1.97
CA LYS A 95 9.36 2.11 0.59
C LYS A 95 8.34 1.91 -0.53
N PHE A 96 8.27 2.95 -1.37
CA PHE A 96 7.27 3.31 -2.35
C PHE A 96 7.55 2.71 -3.75
N VAL A 97 7.74 1.39 -3.87
CA VAL A 97 8.07 0.75 -5.17
C VAL A 97 7.00 -0.23 -5.65
N THR A 98 6.17 -0.77 -4.76
CA THR A 98 4.93 -1.43 -5.13
C THR A 98 3.76 -0.47 -4.89
N PRO A 99 2.78 -0.39 -5.81
CA PRO A 99 1.61 0.45 -5.60
C PRO A 99 0.99 0.10 -4.23
N PRO A 100 0.92 1.04 -3.27
CA PRO A 100 0.50 0.73 -1.89
C PRO A 100 -0.90 0.09 -1.83
N TRP A 101 -1.73 0.42 -2.83
CA TRP A 101 -3.06 -0.16 -3.01
C TRP A 101 -3.02 -1.63 -3.44
N ALA A 102 -2.03 -2.09 -4.20
CA ALA A 102 -1.93 -3.49 -4.63
C ALA A 102 -1.52 -4.39 -3.46
N VAL A 103 -0.57 -3.93 -2.63
CA VAL A 103 -0.19 -4.62 -1.39
C VAL A 103 -1.35 -4.62 -0.39
N GLY A 104 -2.04 -3.48 -0.24
CA GLY A 104 -3.23 -3.38 0.60
C GLY A 104 -4.39 -4.24 0.13
N ALA A 105 -4.65 -4.30 -1.18
CA ALA A 105 -5.68 -5.16 -1.77
C ALA A 105 -5.33 -6.64 -1.60
N LEU A 106 -4.06 -7.02 -1.82
CA LEU A 106 -3.59 -8.39 -1.63
C LEU A 106 -3.70 -8.81 -0.16
N LEU A 107 -3.20 -7.99 0.78
CA LEU A 107 -3.33 -8.26 2.22
C LEU A 107 -4.79 -8.29 2.66
N GLY A 108 -5.61 -7.36 2.20
CA GLY A 108 -7.05 -7.33 2.49
C GLY A 108 -7.76 -8.59 1.98
N ALA A 109 -7.45 -9.04 0.75
CA ALA A 109 -7.96 -10.28 0.19
C ALA A 109 -7.49 -11.51 0.97
N LEU A 110 -6.24 -11.53 1.41
CA LEU A 110 -5.66 -12.64 2.19
C LEU A 110 -6.28 -12.72 3.60
N VAL A 111 -6.50 -11.59 4.25
CA VAL A 111 -7.23 -11.49 5.53
C VAL A 111 -8.70 -11.93 5.36
N ALA A 112 -9.37 -11.48 4.30
CA ALA A 112 -10.75 -11.90 4.02
C ALA A 112 -10.85 -13.41 3.72
N LEU A 113 -9.89 -13.96 2.97
CA LEU A 113 -9.80 -15.39 2.67
C LEU A 113 -9.57 -16.21 3.96
N LEU A 114 -8.64 -15.80 4.81
CA LEU A 114 -8.41 -16.43 6.12
C LEU A 114 -9.66 -16.35 7.00
N GLY A 115 -10.34 -15.19 7.00
CA GLY A 115 -11.62 -15.00 7.67
C GLY A 115 -12.70 -15.95 7.15
N ALA A 116 -12.77 -16.19 5.84
CA ALA A 116 -13.71 -17.15 5.24
C ALA A 116 -13.35 -18.60 5.57
N ILE A 117 -12.06 -18.97 5.48
CA ILE A 117 -11.57 -20.33 5.79
C ILE A 117 -11.86 -20.71 7.25
N VAL A 118 -11.70 -19.77 8.19
CA VAL A 118 -12.00 -20.02 9.61
C VAL A 118 -13.50 -19.85 9.90
N GLY A 119 -14.12 -18.83 9.29
CA GLY A 119 -15.50 -18.43 9.57
C GLY A 119 -16.55 -19.41 9.03
N VAL A 120 -16.38 -19.96 7.83
CA VAL A 120 -17.36 -20.85 7.19
C VAL A 120 -17.51 -22.18 7.96
N PRO A 121 -16.44 -22.90 8.33
CA PRO A 121 -16.55 -24.11 9.14
C PRO A 121 -17.10 -23.85 10.54
N ALA A 122 -16.68 -22.75 11.17
CA ALA A 122 -17.19 -22.32 12.48
C ALA A 122 -18.69 -21.99 12.42
N TYR A 123 -19.13 -21.30 11.37
CA TYR A 123 -20.55 -21.01 11.16
C TYR A 123 -21.37 -22.29 10.94
N HIS A 124 -20.83 -23.22 10.14
CA HIS A 124 -21.50 -24.49 9.87
C HIS A 124 -21.59 -25.38 11.11
N SER A 125 -20.54 -25.44 11.94
CA SER A 125 -20.55 -26.19 13.20
C SER A 125 -21.52 -25.58 14.22
N VAL A 126 -21.57 -24.24 14.32
CA VAL A 126 -22.54 -23.53 15.16
C VAL A 126 -23.97 -23.77 14.67
N ARG A 127 -24.22 -23.80 13.36
CA ARG A 127 -25.55 -24.08 12.80
C ARG A 127 -26.04 -25.49 13.14
N ARG A 128 -25.14 -26.48 13.21
CA ARG A 128 -25.48 -27.84 13.67
C ARG A 128 -25.72 -27.92 15.17
N SER A 129 -25.11 -27.05 15.97
CA SER A 129 -25.38 -26.97 17.40
C SER A 129 -26.75 -26.28 17.64
N LYS A 130 -27.80 -27.09 17.86
CA LYS A 130 -29.16 -26.62 18.15
C LYS A 130 -29.26 -25.89 19.52
N GLY A 131 -28.57 -24.76 19.72
CA GLY A 131 -28.89 -23.87 20.86
C GLY A 131 -27.80 -23.01 21.50
N ARG A 132 -26.50 -23.07 21.13
CA ARG A 132 -25.50 -22.20 21.79
C ARG A 132 -25.47 -20.79 21.16
N ARG A 133 -26.41 -19.92 21.58
CA ARG A 133 -26.57 -18.52 21.13
C ARG A 133 -25.26 -17.69 21.13
N ARG A 134 -24.30 -18.02 22.00
CA ARG A 134 -23.03 -17.28 22.10
C ARG A 134 -22.12 -17.45 20.87
N GLY A 135 -22.07 -18.64 20.25
CA GLY A 135 -21.19 -18.87 19.10
C GLY A 135 -21.59 -18.10 17.83
N ARG A 136 -22.90 -17.90 17.62
CA ARG A 136 -23.40 -17.12 16.46
C ARG A 136 -23.01 -15.66 16.52
N THR A 137 -23.06 -15.07 17.72
CA THR A 137 -22.79 -13.65 17.92
C THR A 137 -21.34 -13.32 17.60
N HIS A 138 -20.39 -14.16 18.05
CA HIS A 138 -18.97 -13.95 17.73
C HIS A 138 -18.66 -14.08 16.23
N ALA A 139 -19.28 -15.04 15.53
CA ALA A 139 -19.10 -15.18 14.08
C ALA A 139 -19.67 -13.97 13.30
N LEU A 140 -20.83 -13.45 13.71
CA LEU A 140 -21.40 -12.25 13.11
C LEU A 140 -20.54 -11.02 13.34
N ILE A 141 -20.03 -10.83 14.58
CA ILE A 141 -19.15 -9.71 14.92
C ILE A 141 -17.85 -9.79 14.11
N SER A 142 -17.24 -10.97 13.99
CA SER A 142 -15.98 -11.11 13.23
C SER A 142 -16.17 -10.87 11.74
N MET A 143 -17.26 -11.37 11.14
CA MET A 143 -17.59 -11.10 9.73
C MET A 143 -17.88 -9.61 9.50
N ALA A 144 -18.64 -8.96 10.38
CA ALA A 144 -18.95 -7.53 10.26
C ALA A 144 -17.69 -6.66 10.40
N ALA A 145 -16.82 -6.97 11.38
CA ALA A 145 -15.57 -6.25 11.58
C ALA A 145 -14.62 -6.43 10.37
N GLY A 146 -14.48 -7.66 9.87
CA GLY A 146 -13.66 -7.95 8.69
C GLY A 146 -14.17 -7.26 7.43
N GLY A 147 -15.48 -7.31 7.18
CA GLY A 147 -16.11 -6.61 6.06
C GLY A 147 -15.98 -5.09 6.16
N GLY A 148 -16.13 -4.53 7.36
CA GLY A 148 -15.93 -3.10 7.61
C GLY A 148 -14.51 -2.64 7.32
N LEU A 149 -13.51 -3.38 7.83
CA LEU A 149 -12.09 -3.06 7.57
C LEU A 149 -11.75 -3.13 6.07
N PHE A 150 -12.24 -4.15 5.37
CA PHE A 150 -12.05 -4.28 3.92
C PHE A 150 -12.63 -3.07 3.17
N LEU A 151 -13.84 -2.64 3.52
CA LEU A 151 -14.50 -1.50 2.88
C LEU A 151 -13.74 -0.19 3.11
N VAL A 152 -13.21 0.03 4.32
CA VAL A 152 -12.35 1.19 4.63
C VAL A 152 -11.09 1.18 3.75
N LEU A 153 -10.37 0.05 3.69
CA LEU A 153 -9.16 -0.07 2.87
C LEU A 153 -9.45 0.13 1.38
N LEU A 154 -10.58 -0.39 0.89
CA LEU A 154 -11.03 -0.18 -0.48
C LEU A 154 -11.29 1.30 -0.78
N VAL A 155 -11.96 2.03 0.12
CA VAL A 155 -12.20 3.48 -0.03
C VAL A 155 -10.87 4.23 -0.09
N PHE A 156 -9.91 3.94 0.78
CA PHE A 156 -8.58 4.57 0.73
C PHE A 156 -7.86 4.31 -0.60
N ALA A 157 -7.93 3.07 -1.12
CA ALA A 157 -7.36 2.73 -2.42
C ALA A 157 -8.03 3.52 -3.56
N LEU A 158 -9.37 3.59 -3.56
CA LEU A 158 -10.15 4.32 -4.55
C LEU A 158 -9.90 5.84 -4.50
N VAL A 159 -9.79 6.44 -3.31
CA VAL A 159 -9.47 7.86 -3.14
C VAL A 159 -8.08 8.18 -3.70
N GLY A 160 -7.10 7.30 -3.46
CA GLY A 160 -5.76 7.44 -4.02
C GLY A 160 -5.76 7.41 -5.55
N PHE A 161 -6.53 6.52 -6.17
CA PHE A 161 -6.69 6.46 -7.62
C PHE A 161 -7.44 7.66 -8.18
N ALA A 162 -8.52 8.09 -7.50
CA ALA A 162 -9.31 9.24 -7.90
C ALA A 162 -8.44 10.51 -7.90
N ARG A 163 -7.63 10.74 -6.86
CA ARG A 163 -6.77 11.93 -6.76
C ARG A 163 -5.88 12.09 -7.99
N ASP A 164 -5.25 11.03 -8.47
CA ASP A 164 -4.37 11.12 -9.64
C ASP A 164 -5.14 11.46 -10.93
N ILE A 165 -6.39 10.99 -11.07
CA ILE A 165 -7.27 11.37 -12.18
C ILE A 165 -7.64 12.85 -12.08
N TRP A 166 -7.95 13.34 -10.88
CA TRP A 166 -8.34 14.74 -10.65
C TRP A 166 -7.21 15.74 -10.88
N LEU A 167 -5.94 15.33 -10.74
CA LEU A 167 -4.79 16.21 -10.97
C LEU A 167 -4.49 16.43 -12.46
N ARG A 168 -4.93 15.53 -13.35
CA ARG A 168 -4.60 15.60 -14.79
C ARG A 168 -5.14 16.86 -15.48
N PRO A 169 -6.42 17.25 -15.29
CA PRO A 169 -6.93 18.47 -15.89
C PRO A 169 -6.15 19.70 -15.44
N THR A 170 -5.69 19.74 -14.19
CA THR A 170 -4.85 20.83 -13.67
C THR A 170 -3.49 20.87 -14.35
N CYS A 171 -2.79 19.73 -14.51
CA CYS A 171 -1.52 19.70 -15.25
C CYS A 171 -1.69 20.15 -16.71
N GLU A 172 -2.75 19.69 -17.37
CA GLU A 172 -3.06 20.08 -18.75
C GLU A 172 -3.36 21.58 -18.84
N GLN A 173 -4.11 22.12 -17.88
CA GLN A 173 -4.37 23.55 -17.79
C GLN A 173 -3.08 24.34 -17.55
N ASN A 174 -2.18 23.86 -16.68
CA ASN A 174 -0.88 24.49 -16.44
C ASN A 174 -0.05 24.57 -17.71
N LEU A 175 0.06 23.47 -18.47
CA LEU A 175 0.76 23.44 -19.75
C LEU A 175 0.13 24.38 -20.78
N LYS A 176 -1.20 24.50 -20.82
CA LYS A 176 -1.89 25.47 -21.68
C LYS A 176 -1.60 26.92 -21.28
N GLN A 177 -1.53 27.23 -19.98
CA GLN A 177 -1.14 28.57 -19.52
C GLN A 177 0.33 28.88 -19.86
N ILE A 178 1.23 27.90 -19.68
CA ILE A 178 2.63 28.02 -20.10
C ILE A 178 2.71 28.27 -21.61
N HIS A 179 1.92 27.58 -22.43
CA HIS A 179 1.86 27.81 -23.88
C HIS A 179 1.49 29.25 -24.23
N ILE A 180 0.44 29.78 -23.62
CA ILE A 180 -0.02 31.16 -23.84
C ILE A 180 1.08 32.14 -23.44
N ALA A 181 1.71 31.93 -22.28
CA ALA A 181 2.82 32.77 -21.81
C ALA A 181 4.03 32.73 -22.75
N LEU A 182 4.40 31.54 -23.25
CA LEU A 182 5.46 31.38 -24.24
C LEU A 182 5.16 32.13 -25.54
N ARG A 183 3.90 32.09 -26.02
CA ARG A 183 3.47 32.84 -27.21
C ARG A 183 3.55 34.35 -27.00
N GLN A 184 3.03 34.84 -25.88
CA GLN A 184 3.11 36.27 -25.54
C GLN A 184 4.56 36.75 -25.40
N TYR A 185 5.43 35.94 -24.80
CA TYR A 185 6.85 36.23 -24.71
C TYR A 185 7.47 36.30 -26.11
N ALA A 186 7.20 35.31 -26.96
CA ALA A 186 7.73 35.25 -28.32
C ALA A 186 7.28 36.44 -29.17
N ASP A 187 6.01 36.85 -29.07
CA ASP A 187 5.47 38.01 -29.78
C ASP A 187 6.22 39.31 -29.41
N ARG A 188 6.67 39.45 -28.15
CA ARG A 188 7.44 40.61 -27.68
C ARG A 188 8.94 40.49 -27.94
N HIS A 189 9.46 39.27 -28.11
CA HIS A 189 10.88 38.98 -28.29
C HIS A 189 11.22 38.51 -29.72
N SER A 190 10.52 39.03 -30.72
CA SER A 190 10.80 38.75 -32.14
C SER A 190 10.81 37.25 -32.49
N GLY A 191 9.88 36.50 -31.89
CA GLY A 191 9.74 35.05 -32.05
C GLY A 191 10.70 34.20 -31.22
N ALA A 192 11.55 34.80 -30.37
CA ALA A 192 12.43 34.04 -29.47
C ALA A 192 11.65 33.51 -28.26
N PHE A 193 11.99 32.30 -27.81
CA PHE A 193 11.47 31.75 -26.56
C PHE A 193 12.42 32.12 -25.40
N PRO A 194 11.95 32.08 -24.14
CA PRO A 194 12.81 32.39 -23.01
C PRO A 194 13.91 31.33 -22.85
N ALA A 195 14.98 31.66 -22.13
CA ALA A 195 16.04 30.69 -21.81
C ALA A 195 15.57 29.62 -20.81
N SER A 196 14.62 29.97 -19.93
CA SER A 196 14.02 29.06 -18.95
C SER A 196 12.55 29.42 -18.69
N LEU A 197 11.77 28.52 -18.09
CA LEU A 197 10.35 28.81 -17.81
C LEU A 197 10.16 29.81 -16.67
N GLU A 198 11.13 29.91 -15.76
CA GLU A 198 11.14 30.86 -14.65
C GLU A 198 11.11 32.30 -15.15
N THR A 199 11.73 32.57 -16.32
CA THR A 199 11.67 33.88 -16.99
C THR A 199 10.23 34.33 -17.24
N LEU A 200 9.32 33.41 -17.59
CA LEU A 200 7.91 33.74 -17.82
C LEU A 200 7.21 34.23 -16.56
N ALA A 201 7.55 33.64 -15.40
CA ALA A 201 7.01 34.08 -14.12
C ALA A 201 7.66 35.39 -13.65
N SER A 202 8.99 35.51 -13.76
CA SER A 202 9.72 36.71 -13.32
C SER A 202 9.39 37.96 -14.14
N GLU A 203 9.09 37.80 -15.43
CA GLU A 203 8.70 38.92 -16.31
C GLU A 203 7.17 39.15 -16.38
N GLY A 204 6.38 38.39 -15.61
CA GLY A 204 4.94 38.61 -15.48
C GLY A 204 4.09 38.11 -16.65
N TYR A 205 4.60 37.20 -17.49
CA TYR A 205 3.80 36.48 -18.49
C TYR A 205 2.94 35.38 -17.85
N LEU A 206 3.34 34.88 -16.69
CA LEU A 206 2.54 34.00 -15.85
C LEU A 206 2.08 34.73 -14.59
N ALA A 207 0.83 34.52 -14.19
CA ALA A 207 0.25 35.14 -13.00
C ALA A 207 0.87 34.63 -11.68
N SER A 208 1.44 33.43 -11.68
CA SER A 208 2.12 32.82 -10.52
C SER A 208 3.20 31.86 -10.99
N ALA A 209 4.26 31.68 -10.19
CA ALA A 209 5.24 30.61 -10.39
C ALA A 209 4.64 29.21 -10.19
N ASP A 210 3.50 29.09 -9.51
CA ASP A 210 2.82 27.81 -9.26
C ASP A 210 2.37 27.11 -10.55
N TRP A 211 2.16 27.87 -11.63
CA TRP A 211 1.88 27.31 -12.96
C TRP A 211 3.04 26.46 -13.49
N LEU A 212 4.26 26.65 -12.99
CA LEU A 212 5.45 25.88 -13.33
C LEU A 212 5.62 24.60 -12.49
N THR A 213 4.72 24.37 -11.53
CA THR A 213 4.73 23.17 -10.69
C THR A 213 3.59 22.24 -11.10
N CYS A 214 3.94 21.01 -11.46
CA CYS A 214 3.00 19.93 -11.68
C CYS A 214 2.49 19.45 -10.32
N PRO A 215 1.17 19.51 -10.05
CA PRO A 215 0.60 19.17 -8.75
C PRO A 215 0.73 17.69 -8.37
N ALA A 216 1.16 16.82 -9.29
CA ALA A 216 1.50 15.43 -8.99
C ALA A 216 2.85 15.28 -8.28
N TYR A 217 3.75 16.27 -8.41
CA TYR A 217 5.02 16.27 -7.69
C TYR A 217 4.79 16.71 -6.24
N LYS A 218 5.43 16.00 -5.31
CA LYS A 218 5.47 16.40 -3.90
C LYS A 218 6.62 17.39 -3.65
N VAL A 219 6.76 18.37 -4.52
CA VAL A 219 7.69 19.48 -4.32
C VAL A 219 6.92 20.70 -3.80
N PRO A 220 7.56 21.58 -3.02
CA PRO A 220 6.95 22.85 -2.66
C PRO A 220 6.49 23.61 -3.91
N MET A 221 5.32 24.26 -3.84
CA MET A 221 4.82 25.11 -4.92
C MET A 221 5.84 26.21 -5.25
N GLY A 222 5.96 26.53 -6.54
CA GLY A 222 6.93 27.51 -7.06
C GLY A 222 8.26 26.90 -7.51
N GLN A 223 8.49 25.60 -7.29
CA GLN A 223 9.60 24.88 -7.95
C GLN A 223 9.18 24.44 -9.35
N ASN A 224 10.04 24.73 -10.33
CA ASN A 224 9.79 24.33 -11.70
C ASN A 224 9.98 22.82 -11.87
N THR A 225 8.89 22.12 -12.19
CA THR A 225 8.90 20.68 -12.49
C THR A 225 8.76 20.41 -13.98
N TYR A 226 8.48 21.44 -14.78
CA TYR A 226 8.38 21.33 -16.23
C TYR A 226 9.72 21.68 -16.88
N ILE A 227 10.09 20.96 -17.93
CA ILE A 227 11.34 21.17 -18.65
C ILE A 227 11.01 21.81 -19.99
N LEU A 228 11.56 23.01 -20.22
CA LEU A 228 11.60 23.61 -21.55
C LEU A 228 12.64 22.90 -22.40
N THR A 229 12.27 22.47 -23.60
CA THR A 229 13.21 21.82 -24.51
C THR A 229 14.22 22.84 -25.02
N PRO A 230 15.51 22.73 -24.66
CA PRO A 230 16.49 23.82 -24.78
C PRO A 230 16.86 24.18 -26.24
N ARG A 231 16.43 23.38 -27.22
CA ARG A 231 16.80 23.54 -28.64
C ARG A 231 15.86 24.41 -29.46
N ILE A 232 14.77 24.90 -28.87
CA ILE A 232 13.78 25.73 -29.59
C ILE A 232 14.27 27.16 -29.84
N ASN A 233 15.32 27.63 -29.17
CA ASN A 233 15.81 28.99 -29.40
C ASN A 233 16.58 29.19 -30.73
N ILE A 234 16.68 28.17 -31.57
CA ILE A 234 17.30 28.30 -32.89
C ILE A 234 16.28 28.96 -33.83
N GLN A 235 16.41 30.25 -34.13
CA GLN A 235 15.50 30.94 -35.07
C GLN A 235 15.62 30.35 -36.48
N LEU A 236 14.82 29.35 -36.79
CA LEU A 236 14.66 28.81 -38.13
C LEU A 236 13.75 29.75 -38.91
N LYS A 237 14.28 30.52 -39.86
CA LYS A 237 13.48 31.37 -40.77
C LYS A 237 13.45 30.73 -42.14
N ARG A 238 12.26 30.64 -42.76
CA ARG A 238 12.15 30.35 -44.19
C ARG A 238 12.79 31.48 -45.01
N PRO A 239 13.06 31.28 -46.32
CA PRO A 239 13.58 32.33 -47.20
C PRO A 239 12.73 33.62 -47.22
N ASN A 240 11.43 33.53 -46.91
CA ASN A 240 10.52 34.66 -46.77
C ASN A 240 10.53 35.32 -45.37
N GLY A 241 11.45 34.91 -44.48
CA GLY A 241 11.61 35.44 -43.13
C GLY A 241 10.66 34.86 -42.07
N THR A 242 9.70 34.01 -42.42
CA THR A 242 8.76 33.46 -41.44
C THR A 242 9.42 32.37 -40.59
N PRO A 243 9.27 32.38 -39.26
CA PRO A 243 9.70 31.28 -38.40
C PRO A 243 9.12 29.95 -38.87
N TRP A 244 9.93 28.91 -38.91
CA TRP A 244 9.49 27.57 -39.30
C TRP A 244 9.82 26.55 -38.24
N TRP A 245 8.76 25.98 -37.70
CA TRP A 245 8.80 24.87 -36.78
C TRP A 245 7.64 23.94 -37.15
N PRO A 246 7.86 22.62 -37.18
CA PRO A 246 6.76 21.66 -37.26
C PRO A 246 5.77 21.89 -36.11
N ALA A 247 4.47 21.75 -36.38
CA ALA A 247 3.43 21.92 -35.36
C ALA A 247 3.58 20.93 -34.19
N ASP A 248 4.16 19.76 -34.47
CA ASP A 248 4.46 18.68 -33.53
C ASP A 248 5.77 18.85 -32.76
N THR A 249 6.41 20.03 -32.84
CA THR A 249 7.63 20.31 -32.08
C THR A 249 7.35 20.32 -30.58
N LEU A 250 8.06 19.47 -29.83
CA LEU A 250 8.00 19.42 -28.37
C LEU A 250 8.50 20.73 -27.75
N LEU A 251 7.63 21.48 -27.08
CA LEU A 251 7.98 22.67 -26.32
C LEU A 251 8.41 22.33 -24.89
N VAL A 252 7.49 21.75 -24.13
CA VAL A 252 7.62 21.55 -22.68
C VAL A 252 7.23 20.13 -22.34
N SER A 253 7.92 19.49 -21.40
CA SER A 253 7.53 18.19 -20.86
C SER A 253 7.53 18.20 -19.34
N ASP A 254 6.85 17.23 -18.71
CA ASP A 254 7.09 16.93 -17.30
C ASP A 254 8.57 16.56 -17.08
N GLY A 255 9.15 17.00 -15.96
CA GLY A 255 10.53 16.72 -15.58
C GLY A 255 10.71 15.36 -14.90
N PRO A 256 11.94 14.94 -14.57
CA PRO A 256 12.16 13.74 -13.79
C PRO A 256 11.69 13.91 -12.33
N PRO A 257 11.24 12.82 -11.66
CA PRO A 257 11.05 11.48 -12.23
C PRO A 257 9.84 11.43 -13.18
N TYR A 258 10.01 10.84 -14.38
CA TYR A 258 9.01 10.70 -15.45
C TYR A 258 7.85 9.72 -15.13
N GLY A 259 7.53 9.57 -13.85
CA GLY A 259 6.47 8.74 -13.30
C GLY A 259 5.81 9.38 -12.07
N ALA A 260 5.93 10.71 -11.92
CA ALA A 260 5.18 11.44 -10.90
C ALA A 260 3.67 11.20 -11.06
N HIS A 261 3.21 11.11 -12.31
CA HIS A 261 1.91 10.55 -12.64
C HIS A 261 1.96 9.02 -12.57
N ARG A 262 1.10 8.42 -11.75
CA ARG A 262 0.99 6.95 -11.62
C ARG A 262 0.44 6.25 -12.87
N ASP A 263 0.10 7.00 -13.91
CA ASP A 263 -0.37 6.46 -15.18
C ASP A 263 0.78 6.05 -16.12
N GLY A 264 2.03 6.31 -15.73
CA GLY A 264 3.19 5.93 -16.50
C GLY A 264 3.25 6.66 -17.84
N ALA A 265 2.78 7.91 -17.90
CA ALA A 265 2.91 8.76 -19.06
C ALA A 265 3.43 10.15 -18.70
N VAL A 266 4.32 10.67 -19.54
CA VAL A 266 4.84 12.05 -19.52
C VAL A 266 3.89 12.93 -20.30
N ARG A 267 3.48 14.05 -19.70
CA ARG A 267 2.74 15.08 -20.44
C ARG A 267 3.70 15.96 -21.19
N ILE A 268 3.35 16.22 -22.45
CA ILE A 268 4.09 17.07 -23.34
C ILE A 268 3.20 18.15 -23.92
N LEU A 269 3.73 19.35 -24.01
CA LEU A 269 3.16 20.48 -24.72
C LEU A 269 3.87 20.60 -26.06
N LEU A 270 3.10 20.62 -27.14
CA LEU A 270 3.60 20.85 -28.50
C LEU A 270 3.46 22.33 -28.90
N LEU A 271 4.14 22.70 -29.99
CA LEU A 271 4.17 24.07 -30.47
C LEU A 271 2.82 24.61 -30.96
N ASP A 272 1.92 23.73 -31.38
CA ASP A 272 0.54 24.07 -31.70
C ASP A 272 -0.35 24.30 -30.47
N GLY A 273 0.18 24.08 -29.26
CA GLY A 273 -0.56 24.22 -28.00
C GLY A 273 -1.30 22.97 -27.56
N SER A 274 -1.25 21.88 -28.34
CA SER A 274 -1.80 20.60 -27.93
C SER A 274 -0.98 19.99 -26.79
N VAL A 275 -1.68 19.31 -25.88
CA VAL A 275 -1.07 18.59 -24.76
C VAL A 275 -1.30 17.10 -24.96
N ASN A 276 -0.24 16.34 -25.09
CA ASN A 276 -0.28 14.90 -25.31
C ASN A 276 0.28 14.12 -24.12
N ALA A 277 -0.19 12.89 -23.96
CA ALA A 277 0.33 11.95 -22.97
C ALA A 277 1.16 10.88 -23.68
N VAL A 278 2.47 10.84 -23.42
CA VAL A 278 3.38 9.86 -24.01
C VAL A 278 3.75 8.84 -22.93
N PRO A 279 3.49 7.53 -23.12
CA PRO A 279 3.90 6.51 -22.15
C PRO A 279 5.40 6.62 -21.82
N THR A 280 5.77 6.52 -20.55
CA THR A 280 7.16 6.67 -20.08
C THR A 280 8.10 5.66 -20.75
N GLY A 281 7.61 4.45 -21.05
CA GLY A 281 8.37 3.45 -21.81
C GLY A 281 8.65 3.85 -23.27
N GLN A 282 7.83 4.73 -23.85
CA GLN A 282 8.03 5.31 -25.19
C GLN A 282 8.76 6.65 -25.12
N TRP A 283 8.80 7.32 -23.98
CA TRP A 283 9.37 8.66 -23.82
C TRP A 283 10.85 8.73 -24.24
N ALA A 284 11.67 7.76 -23.84
CA ALA A 284 13.08 7.73 -24.23
C ALA A 284 13.26 7.56 -25.75
N ALA A 285 12.42 6.72 -26.37
CA ALA A 285 12.42 6.55 -27.83
C ALA A 285 11.93 7.82 -28.54
N TYR A 286 10.91 8.49 -27.99
CA TYR A 286 10.42 9.77 -28.48
C TYR A 286 11.50 10.85 -28.43
N GLN A 287 12.22 10.99 -27.31
CA GLN A 287 13.34 11.94 -27.19
C GLN A 287 14.44 11.65 -28.21
N LYS A 288 14.80 10.38 -28.40
CA LYS A 288 15.78 9.97 -29.41
C LYS A 288 15.28 10.27 -30.83
N GLY A 289 14.03 9.96 -31.11
CA GLY A 289 13.36 10.22 -32.39
C GLY A 289 13.31 11.71 -32.71
N GLN A 290 12.96 12.56 -31.74
CA GLN A 290 13.00 14.02 -31.87
C GLN A 290 14.40 14.52 -32.19
N SER A 291 15.44 13.97 -31.54
CA SER A 291 16.82 14.33 -31.89
C SER A 291 17.21 13.90 -33.30
N GLN A 292 16.73 12.75 -33.79
CA GLN A 292 16.98 12.29 -35.17
C GLN A 292 16.22 13.13 -36.19
N GLN A 293 14.94 13.40 -35.94
CA GLN A 293 14.09 14.27 -36.74
C GLN A 293 14.72 15.66 -36.83
N TRP A 294 15.20 16.21 -35.70
CA TRP A 294 15.90 17.48 -35.68
C TRP A 294 17.17 17.47 -36.53
N SER A 295 18.01 16.43 -36.41
CA SER A 295 19.20 16.29 -37.26
C SER A 295 18.86 16.22 -38.74
N HIS A 296 17.78 15.51 -39.10
CA HIS A 296 17.28 15.43 -40.47
C HIS A 296 16.79 16.79 -40.96
N THR A 297 15.96 17.48 -40.17
CA THR A 297 15.46 18.82 -40.49
C THR A 297 16.61 19.81 -40.68
N LEU A 298 17.62 19.82 -39.80
CA LEU A 298 18.80 20.67 -39.96
C LEU A 298 19.58 20.35 -41.24
N TRP A 299 19.65 19.09 -41.65
CA TRP A 299 20.26 18.68 -42.91
C TRP A 299 19.46 19.19 -44.12
N GLU A 300 18.14 18.97 -44.14
CA GLU A 300 17.25 19.47 -45.21
C GLU A 300 17.33 21.00 -45.35
N MET A 301 17.41 21.71 -44.23
CA MET A 301 17.55 23.17 -44.23
C MET A 301 18.86 23.64 -44.82
N ARG A 302 19.97 22.93 -44.54
CA ARG A 302 21.27 23.24 -45.11
C ARG A 302 21.27 23.02 -46.63
N GLU A 303 20.67 21.93 -47.10
CA GLU A 303 20.49 21.66 -48.54
C GLU A 303 19.61 22.72 -49.22
N ALA A 304 18.59 23.23 -48.50
CA ALA A 304 17.72 24.31 -48.98
C ALA A 304 18.36 25.72 -48.91
N GLY A 305 19.63 25.84 -48.47
CA GLY A 305 20.32 27.13 -48.33
C GLY A 305 19.77 28.01 -47.21
N ILE A 306 19.02 27.45 -46.26
CA ILE A 306 18.47 28.20 -45.13
C ILE A 306 19.58 28.40 -44.09
N GLN A 307 19.93 29.67 -43.83
CA GLN A 307 20.91 30.00 -42.80
C GLN A 307 20.32 29.80 -41.40
N VAL A 308 21.02 29.02 -40.58
CA VAL A 308 20.71 28.82 -39.17
C VAL A 308 21.54 29.82 -38.37
N GLU A 309 20.96 30.97 -38.03
CA GLU A 309 21.61 31.93 -37.15
C GLU A 309 21.39 31.53 -35.69
N PRO A 310 22.45 31.48 -34.85
CA PRO A 310 22.25 31.38 -33.41
C PRO A 310 21.48 32.63 -32.93
N PRO A 311 20.55 32.47 -31.97
CA PRO A 311 19.74 33.58 -31.46
C PRO A 311 20.64 34.74 -31.00
N LYS A 312 20.47 35.93 -31.60
CA LYS A 312 21.16 37.15 -31.19
C LYS A 312 20.78 37.45 -29.73
N GLY A 313 21.75 37.35 -28.83
CA GLY A 313 21.56 37.62 -27.40
C GLY A 313 21.49 36.38 -26.51
N ALA A 314 21.44 35.16 -27.06
CA ALA A 314 21.72 33.98 -26.25
C ALA A 314 23.22 33.94 -25.95
N THR A 315 23.59 34.22 -24.71
CA THR A 315 24.91 33.83 -24.23
C THR A 315 25.03 32.31 -24.47
N PRO A 316 26.03 31.81 -25.21
CA PRO A 316 26.16 30.38 -25.44
C PRO A 316 26.16 29.68 -24.08
N ALA A 317 25.14 28.86 -23.85
CA ALA A 317 25.10 28.03 -22.65
C ALA A 317 26.41 27.24 -22.63
N ALA A 318 27.23 27.47 -21.61
CA ALA A 318 28.52 26.80 -21.48
C ALA A 318 28.27 25.28 -21.62
N PRO A 319 29.00 24.58 -22.51
CA PRO A 319 28.87 23.14 -22.66
C PRO A 319 29.31 22.49 -21.34
N GLY A 320 28.35 22.24 -20.44
CA GLY A 320 28.61 21.75 -19.09
C GLY A 320 27.45 21.87 -18.09
N ALA A 321 26.39 22.65 -18.39
CA ALA A 321 25.27 22.83 -17.45
C ALA A 321 24.19 21.73 -17.50
N ALA A 322 24.32 20.72 -18.37
CA ALA A 322 23.42 19.57 -18.40
C ALA A 322 23.79 18.56 -17.30
N GLY A 323 23.44 18.89 -16.06
CA GLY A 323 23.08 17.96 -14.99
C GLY A 323 23.86 16.64 -14.88
N GLU A 324 25.16 16.71 -14.62
CA GLU A 324 25.86 15.61 -13.93
C GLU A 324 25.73 15.89 -12.43
N GLN A 325 24.58 15.52 -11.84
CA GLN A 325 24.48 15.41 -10.39
C GLN A 325 25.33 14.21 -9.96
N ALA A 326 26.60 14.47 -9.70
CA ALA A 326 27.48 13.50 -9.06
C ALA A 326 26.85 13.05 -7.72
N PRO A 327 26.80 11.76 -7.41
CA PRO A 327 26.27 11.29 -6.13
C PRO A 327 27.12 11.88 -5.00
N ALA A 328 26.46 12.58 -4.08
CA ALA A 328 27.08 13.05 -2.85
C ALA A 328 27.71 11.85 -2.12
N LYS A 329 29.05 11.80 -2.08
CA LYS A 329 29.76 10.90 -1.18
C LYS A 329 29.49 11.40 0.24
N GLU A 330 28.63 10.69 0.96
CA GLU A 330 28.55 10.78 2.41
C GLU A 330 29.92 10.41 2.99
N GLY A 331 30.63 11.42 3.50
CA GLY A 331 31.84 11.21 4.29
C GLY A 331 31.45 10.62 5.63
N ALA A 332 31.88 9.39 5.88
CA ALA A 332 31.96 8.84 7.22
C ALA A 332 33.06 9.58 7.99
N SER A 333 32.71 10.08 9.17
CA SER A 333 33.61 10.47 10.25
C SER A 333 33.06 9.85 11.53
#